data_AF-A0A1S3Z9T4-F1
#
_entry.id   AF-A0A1S3Z9T4-F1
#
_cell.length_a   1.000
_cell.length_b   1.000
_cell.length_c   1.000
_cell.angle_alpha   90.00
_cell.angle_beta   90.00
_cell.angle_gamma   90.00
#
_symmetry.space_group_name_H-M   'P 1'
#
loop_
_entity.id
_entity.type
_entity.pdbx_description
1 polymer ?
#
loop_
_entity_poly.entity_id
_entity_poly.type
_entity_poly.pdbx_seq_one_letter_code
_entity_poly.pdbx_strand_id
1 'polypeptide(L)'
;MGHNVNEYELIPQTIRPSAEAKEAKEIHFERTTTVSEDEVQLHKRLNKNQLTAYDVIINRVFSNKAGAFFIDSPGGTEKTFLYRALLATVRSMGYITLATATSGVAASILSGGRTAHSRFKIPIDIDENVSCISKQSALASLIRDAKLIVWDEASMANKRMLEFFNLLLKDLMDTNVLFGGKVVVFGADFRQTLPVVRNGKKEDFINQSLLYSSIWAKLEKIQLSENMRAKTDPAFCDFLLRIGNGQERNATNNIEVPNSLIVPFTAERESLDKLFTVTYPYLNSSGYEASCTDSRVILTTKNNCADEINDMLIDQFPGKARIFVGIDETIESDNQSQFEDLLHTLNPAVDDSSADYTSFVSLNVNPTVIENRNW
;
A
#
# COMPACT_ATOMS: atom_id res chain seq x y z
N MET A 1 9.54 -1.13 13.80
CA MET A 1 9.50 -2.17 14.83
C MET A 1 10.49 -3.26 14.36
N GLY A 2 11.47 -3.58 15.19
CA GLY A 2 12.19 -4.84 15.16
C GLY A 2 11.91 -5.52 16.50
N HIS A 3 12.59 -6.63 16.79
CA HIS A 3 12.58 -7.25 18.10
C HIS A 3 12.72 -6.22 19.22
N ASN A 4 11.90 -6.36 20.27
CA ASN A 4 11.93 -5.45 21.40
C ASN A 4 13.27 -5.62 22.12
N VAL A 5 14.01 -4.54 22.34
CA VAL A 5 15.31 -4.61 23.04
C VAL A 5 15.20 -5.25 24.43
N ASN A 6 14.00 -5.21 25.03
CA ASN A 6 13.71 -5.88 26.30
C ASN A 6 13.72 -7.41 26.20
N GLU A 7 13.56 -7.99 25.01
CA GLU A 7 13.64 -9.45 24.77
C GLU A 7 15.08 -9.98 24.95
N TYR A 8 16.08 -9.11 24.89
CA TYR A 8 17.49 -9.49 25.06
C TYR A 8 17.99 -9.36 26.51
N GLU A 9 17.13 -8.93 27.45
CA GLU A 9 17.42 -8.77 28.89
C GLU A 9 18.75 -8.06 29.23
N LEU A 10 19.21 -7.16 28.35
CA LEU A 10 20.53 -6.54 28.45
C LEU A 10 20.69 -5.62 29.67
N ILE A 11 19.57 -5.13 30.22
CA ILE A 11 19.53 -4.33 31.44
C ILE A 11 18.31 -4.71 32.30
N PRO A 12 18.36 -4.53 33.65
CA PRO A 12 17.28 -4.94 34.56
C PRO A 12 15.98 -4.12 34.43
N GLN A 13 15.95 -3.07 33.61
CA GLN A 13 14.81 -2.16 33.48
C GLN A 13 14.13 -2.33 32.12
N THR A 14 12.81 -2.49 32.14
CA THR A 14 12.00 -2.55 30.91
C THR A 14 11.90 -1.18 30.27
N ILE A 15 12.54 -0.99 29.12
CA ILE A 15 12.45 0.23 28.32
C ILE A 15 11.09 0.23 27.61
N ARG A 16 10.12 0.99 28.14
CA ARG A 16 8.84 1.26 27.47
C ARG A 16 8.87 2.67 26.89
N PRO A 17 9.19 2.86 25.59
CA PRO A 17 9.06 4.18 24.99
C PRO A 17 7.58 4.57 24.98
N SER A 18 7.25 5.75 25.51
CA SER A 18 5.89 6.29 25.46
C SER A 18 5.46 6.53 24.00
N ALA A 19 4.15 6.67 23.77
CA ALA A 19 3.63 7.03 22.45
C ALA A 19 4.25 8.34 21.95
N GLU A 20 4.46 9.32 22.85
CA GLU A 20 5.13 10.58 22.49
C GLU A 20 6.61 10.36 22.11
N ALA A 21 7.31 9.44 22.78
CA ALA A 21 8.70 9.12 22.46
C ALA A 21 8.85 8.40 21.11
N LYS A 22 7.89 7.54 20.73
CA LYS A 22 7.84 6.92 19.40
C LYS A 22 7.52 7.97 18.33
N GLU A 23 6.50 8.80 18.56
CA GLU A 23 6.12 9.87 17.66
C GLU A 23 7.27 10.88 17.46
N ALA A 24 8.00 11.24 18.53
CA ALA A 24 9.18 12.10 18.45
C ALA A 24 10.32 11.49 17.63
N LYS A 25 10.58 10.18 17.77
CA LYS A 25 11.57 9.48 16.93
C LYS A 25 11.17 9.44 15.45
N GLU A 26 9.90 9.17 15.17
CA GLU A 26 9.38 9.14 13.80
C GLU A 26 9.43 10.51 13.12
N ILE A 27 9.10 11.57 13.86
CA ILE A 27 9.18 12.95 13.37
C ILE A 27 10.64 13.35 13.14
N HIS A 28 11.55 12.94 14.02
CA HIS A 28 12.98 13.17 13.84
C HIS A 28 13.50 12.45 12.59
N PHE A 29 13.05 11.22 12.33
CA PHE A 29 13.41 10.48 11.12
C PHE A 29 13.03 11.25 9.84
N GLU A 30 11.80 11.78 9.75
CA GLU A 30 11.35 12.56 8.58
C GLU A 30 12.13 13.87 8.38
N ARG A 31 12.55 14.49 9.48
CA ARG A 31 13.36 15.72 9.45
C ARG A 31 14.82 15.48 9.12
N THR A 32 15.30 14.25 9.30
CA THR A 32 16.73 13.89 9.17
C THR A 32 16.95 12.86 8.06
N THR A 33 15.93 12.56 7.27
CA THR A 33 16.02 11.60 6.15
C THR A 33 17.04 12.11 5.14
N THR A 34 18.15 11.41 5.03
CA THR A 34 19.19 11.66 4.02
C THR A 34 18.80 10.99 2.71
N VAL A 35 18.92 11.73 1.62
CA VAL A 35 18.64 11.22 0.26
C VAL A 35 19.97 10.78 -0.33
N SER A 36 20.02 9.57 -0.90
CA SER A 36 21.24 9.12 -1.59
C SER A 36 21.48 9.93 -2.87
N GLU A 37 22.74 10.05 -3.30
CA GLU A 37 23.08 10.79 -4.52
C GLU A 37 22.35 10.21 -5.75
N ASP A 38 22.20 8.89 -5.82
CA ASP A 38 21.45 8.21 -6.89
C ASP A 38 19.98 8.63 -6.94
N GLU A 39 19.33 8.80 -5.79
CA GLU A 39 17.93 9.24 -5.73
C GLU A 39 17.75 10.68 -6.19
N VAL A 40 18.72 11.55 -5.93
CA VAL A 40 18.70 12.94 -6.41
C VAL A 40 18.76 12.99 -7.94
N GLN A 41 19.46 12.05 -8.58
CA GLN A 41 19.60 12.00 -10.04
C GLN A 41 18.39 11.37 -10.76
N LEU A 42 17.39 10.84 -10.05
CA LEU A 42 16.23 10.16 -10.66
C LEU A 42 15.48 11.05 -11.66
N HIS A 43 15.40 12.36 -11.40
CA HIS A 43 14.72 13.31 -12.29
C HIS A 43 15.30 13.32 -13.71
N LYS A 44 16.60 13.02 -13.89
CA LYS A 44 17.27 12.96 -15.20
C LYS A 44 16.85 11.76 -16.05
N ARG A 45 16.25 10.75 -15.41
CA ARG A 45 15.82 9.49 -16.05
C ARG A 45 14.32 9.46 -16.32
N LEU A 46 13.60 10.52 -15.98
CA LEU A 46 12.17 10.64 -16.27
C LEU A 46 11.94 10.70 -17.78
N ASN A 47 10.91 10.01 -18.25
CA ASN A 47 10.45 10.20 -19.63
C ASN A 47 9.80 11.58 -19.80
N LYS A 48 9.46 11.96 -21.04
CA LYS A 48 8.95 13.31 -21.35
C LYS A 48 7.68 13.68 -20.58
N ASN A 49 6.75 12.73 -20.44
CA ASN A 49 5.46 12.99 -19.78
C ASN A 49 5.63 13.07 -18.26
N GLN A 50 6.46 12.21 -17.69
CA GLN A 50 6.85 12.27 -16.28
C GLN A 50 7.63 13.55 -15.97
N LEU A 51 8.55 13.98 -16.83
CA LEU A 51 9.32 15.21 -16.66
C LEU A 51 8.40 16.44 -16.68
N THR A 52 7.42 16.47 -17.59
CA THR A 52 6.41 17.54 -17.62
C THR A 52 5.63 17.60 -16.30
N ALA A 53 5.20 16.45 -15.77
CA ALA A 53 4.52 16.37 -14.48
C ALA A 53 5.44 16.84 -13.33
N TYR A 54 6.69 16.38 -13.34
CA TYR A 54 7.71 16.73 -12.38
C TYR A 54 7.94 18.25 -12.34
N ASP A 55 8.18 18.87 -13.49
CA ASP A 55 8.45 20.30 -13.60
C ASP A 55 7.29 21.14 -13.08
N VAL A 56 6.05 20.80 -13.45
CA VAL A 56 4.85 21.51 -12.98
C VAL A 56 4.74 21.46 -11.45
N ILE A 57 4.93 20.28 -10.85
CA ILE A 57 4.80 20.07 -9.41
C ILE A 57 5.95 20.74 -8.66
N ILE A 58 7.19 20.53 -9.10
CA ILE A 58 8.38 21.12 -8.49
C ILE A 58 8.34 22.65 -8.53
N ASN A 59 7.96 23.22 -9.67
CA ASN A 59 7.76 24.66 -9.78
C ASN A 59 6.69 25.16 -8.79
N ARG A 60 5.60 24.40 -8.58
CA ARG A 60 4.58 24.74 -7.58
C ARG A 60 5.13 24.73 -6.16
N VAL A 61 5.89 23.69 -5.81
CA VAL A 61 6.53 23.53 -4.49
C VAL A 61 7.50 24.67 -4.18
N PHE A 62 8.39 25.01 -5.11
CA PHE A 62 9.41 26.05 -4.88
C PHE A 62 8.88 27.47 -5.04
N SER A 63 7.79 27.66 -5.78
CA SER A 63 7.08 28.96 -5.85
C SER A 63 6.23 29.27 -4.61
N ASN A 64 6.17 28.37 -3.62
CA ASN A 64 5.32 28.53 -2.42
C ASN A 64 3.83 28.76 -2.75
N LYS A 65 3.32 28.14 -3.81
CA LYS A 65 1.91 28.24 -4.20
C LYS A 65 1.17 26.97 -3.83
N ALA A 66 -0.09 27.11 -3.45
CA ALA A 66 -0.97 25.97 -3.23
C ALA A 66 -1.11 25.13 -4.51
N GLY A 67 -1.14 23.81 -4.39
CA GLY A 67 -1.25 22.91 -5.53
C GLY A 67 -1.92 21.60 -5.15
N ALA A 68 -2.93 21.19 -5.89
CA ALA A 68 -3.60 19.92 -5.67
C ALA A 68 -3.62 19.18 -7.00
N PHE A 69 -2.80 18.15 -7.14
CA PHE A 69 -2.59 17.42 -8.37
C PHE A 69 -3.16 16.01 -8.27
N PHE A 70 -3.65 15.50 -9.40
CA PHE A 70 -3.99 14.10 -9.57
C PHE A 70 -3.24 13.55 -10.78
N ILE A 71 -2.43 12.52 -10.54
CA ILE A 71 -1.70 11.81 -11.58
C ILE A 71 -2.54 10.61 -12.01
N ASP A 72 -3.12 10.69 -13.20
CA ASP A 72 -3.77 9.56 -13.86
C ASP A 72 -2.71 8.77 -14.62
N SER A 73 -2.45 7.56 -14.14
CA SER A 73 -1.33 6.75 -14.62
C SER A 73 -1.77 5.31 -14.84
N PRO A 74 -1.92 4.85 -16.09
CA PRO A 74 -2.05 3.43 -16.38
C PRO A 74 -1.01 2.57 -15.68
N GLY A 75 -1.41 1.36 -15.31
CA GLY A 75 -0.49 0.31 -14.89
C GLY A 75 0.75 0.24 -15.81
N GLY A 76 1.93 0.28 -15.21
CA GLY A 76 3.20 0.22 -15.94
C GLY A 76 3.80 1.57 -16.39
N THR A 77 3.14 2.70 -16.15
CA THR A 77 3.70 4.05 -16.45
C THR A 77 4.70 4.60 -15.42
N GLU A 78 5.11 3.75 -14.46
CA GLU A 78 6.11 4.09 -13.42
C GLU A 78 5.79 5.35 -12.62
N LYS A 79 4.51 5.57 -12.29
CA LYS A 79 4.03 6.62 -11.36
C LYS A 79 4.89 6.72 -10.09
N THR A 80 5.23 5.59 -9.48
CA THR A 80 6.06 5.54 -8.28
C THR A 80 7.48 6.07 -8.51
N PHE A 81 8.05 5.89 -9.69
CA PHE A 81 9.36 6.45 -10.05
C PHE A 81 9.33 7.98 -10.07
N LEU A 82 8.26 8.57 -10.64
CA LEU A 82 8.03 10.02 -10.57
C LEU A 82 7.93 10.51 -9.11
N TYR A 83 7.22 9.79 -8.25
CA TYR A 83 7.10 10.16 -6.83
C TYR A 83 8.42 10.12 -6.10
N ARG A 84 9.24 9.09 -6.34
CA ARG A 84 10.60 9.03 -5.78
C ARG A 84 11.44 10.22 -6.22
N ALA A 85 11.40 10.60 -7.50
CA ALA A 85 12.12 11.76 -8.00
C ALA A 85 11.63 13.08 -7.34
N LEU A 86 10.32 13.27 -7.20
CA LEU A 86 9.73 14.44 -6.53
C LEU A 86 10.17 14.54 -5.06
N LEU A 87 9.99 13.45 -4.31
CA LEU A 87 10.33 13.37 -2.89
C LEU A 87 11.83 13.60 -2.67
N ALA A 88 12.68 12.92 -3.45
CA ALA A 88 14.13 13.02 -3.39
C ALA A 88 14.61 14.45 -3.68
N THR A 89 14.06 15.10 -4.70
CA THR A 89 14.42 16.49 -5.05
C THR A 89 14.13 17.44 -3.91
N VAL A 90 12.91 17.41 -3.37
CA VAL A 90 12.50 18.35 -2.31
C VAL A 90 13.27 18.08 -1.01
N ARG A 91 13.50 16.81 -0.66
CA ARG A 91 14.32 16.42 0.50
C ARG A 91 15.79 16.81 0.36
N SER A 92 16.37 16.72 -0.85
CA SER A 92 17.76 17.14 -1.11
C SER A 92 18.01 18.63 -0.87
N MET A 93 16.94 19.44 -0.96
CA MET A 93 16.95 20.87 -0.66
C MET A 93 16.71 21.17 0.83
N GLY A 94 16.68 20.14 1.70
CA GLY A 94 16.46 20.28 3.14
C GLY A 94 15.01 20.50 3.55
N TYR A 95 14.05 20.31 2.64
CA TYR A 95 12.63 20.44 2.96
C TYR A 95 11.98 19.11 3.32
N ILE A 96 10.93 19.18 4.13
CA ILE A 96 10.17 18.00 4.58
C ILE A 96 9.15 17.60 3.52
N THR A 97 9.08 16.31 3.22
CA THR A 97 8.05 15.72 2.36
C THR A 97 7.40 14.53 3.03
N LEU A 98 6.09 14.38 2.87
CA LEU A 98 5.35 13.25 3.41
C LEU A 98 4.95 12.30 2.28
N ALA A 99 5.55 11.10 2.28
CA ALA A 99 5.15 10.02 1.40
C ALA A 99 4.05 9.20 2.08
N THR A 100 2.91 9.07 1.41
CA THR A 100 1.76 8.33 1.90
C THR A 100 1.15 7.45 0.83
N ALA A 101 0.44 6.40 1.24
CA ALA A 101 -0.37 5.57 0.35
C ALA A 101 -1.61 5.03 1.07
N THR A 102 -2.57 4.47 0.34
CA THR A 102 -3.77 3.85 0.93
C THR A 102 -3.45 2.49 1.57
N SER A 103 -2.54 1.71 0.99
CA SER A 103 -2.10 0.38 1.48
C SER A 103 -0.68 0.41 2.06
N GLY A 104 -0.38 -0.46 3.01
CA GLY A 104 0.96 -0.62 3.60
C GLY A 104 2.01 -1.06 2.58
N VAL A 105 1.66 -1.99 1.69
CA VAL A 105 2.55 -2.46 0.62
C VAL A 105 2.89 -1.34 -0.37
N ALA A 106 1.92 -0.49 -0.71
CA ALA A 106 2.18 0.66 -1.57
C ALA A 106 3.05 1.71 -0.85
N ALA A 107 2.82 1.90 0.46
CA ALA A 107 3.59 2.82 1.27
C ALA A 107 5.06 2.39 1.40
N SER A 108 5.34 1.09 1.58
CA SER A 108 6.72 0.59 1.78
C SER A 108 7.64 0.79 0.58
N ILE A 109 7.08 0.96 -0.62
CA ILE A 109 7.85 1.24 -1.85
C ILE A 109 8.39 2.69 -1.87
N LEU A 110 7.76 3.60 -1.12
CA LEU A 110 8.20 4.99 -1.01
C LEU A 110 9.12 5.17 0.20
N SER A 111 10.24 5.88 0.01
CA SER A 111 11.15 6.21 1.11
C SER A 111 10.44 7.05 2.18
N GLY A 112 10.40 6.54 3.42
CA GLY A 112 9.62 7.12 4.53
C GLY A 112 8.10 7.01 4.35
N GLY A 113 7.64 6.13 3.46
CA GLY A 113 6.24 5.96 3.17
C GLY A 113 5.46 5.35 4.33
N ARG A 114 4.25 5.87 4.56
CA ARG A 114 3.31 5.34 5.57
C ARG A 114 1.90 5.32 5.01
N THR A 115 1.01 4.52 5.60
CA THR A 115 -0.41 4.61 5.22
C THR A 115 -0.96 5.98 5.58
N ALA A 116 -1.88 6.52 4.77
CA ALA A 116 -2.51 7.81 5.05
C ALA A 116 -3.24 7.81 6.41
N HIS A 117 -3.89 6.68 6.76
CA HIS A 117 -4.48 6.45 8.08
C HIS A 117 -3.47 6.67 9.21
N SER A 118 -2.30 6.03 9.14
CA SER A 118 -1.29 6.15 10.20
C SER A 118 -0.63 7.53 10.25
N ARG A 119 -0.35 8.13 9.08
CA ARG A 119 0.30 9.44 8.98
C ARG A 119 -0.58 10.57 9.49
N PHE A 120 -1.85 10.59 9.10
CA PHE A 120 -2.76 11.71 9.35
C PHE A 120 -3.80 11.40 10.42
N LYS A 121 -3.68 10.26 11.09
CA LYS A 121 -4.62 9.78 12.12
C LYS A 121 -6.07 9.82 11.61
N ILE A 122 -6.27 9.44 10.35
CA ILE A 122 -7.60 9.37 9.74
C ILE A 122 -8.32 8.19 10.37
N PRO A 123 -9.51 8.39 10.99
CA PRO A 123 -10.30 7.30 11.52
C PRO A 123 -10.69 6.29 10.43
N ILE A 124 -10.79 5.01 10.80
CA ILE A 124 -11.29 3.97 9.89
C ILE A 124 -12.78 4.21 9.61
N ASP A 125 -13.56 4.49 10.66
CA ASP A 125 -14.96 4.90 10.57
C ASP A 125 -15.09 6.42 10.65
N ILE A 126 -15.40 7.03 9.51
CA ILE A 126 -15.56 8.48 9.36
C ILE A 126 -17.06 8.79 9.45
N ASP A 127 -17.60 8.67 10.66
CA ASP A 127 -18.98 9.07 10.97
C ASP A 127 -19.06 10.39 11.78
N GLU A 128 -17.95 10.82 12.41
CA GLU A 128 -17.88 12.11 13.10
C GLU A 128 -16.70 12.97 12.63
N ASN A 129 -16.96 14.24 12.31
CA ASN A 129 -15.97 15.22 11.82
C ASN A 129 -15.09 15.79 12.94
N VAL A 130 -14.54 14.94 13.81
CA VAL A 130 -13.62 15.39 14.87
C VAL A 130 -12.18 15.22 14.38
N SER A 131 -11.45 16.33 14.25
CA SER A 131 -10.02 16.30 13.97
C SER A 131 -9.29 15.65 15.14
N CYS A 132 -8.62 14.51 14.90
CA CYS A 132 -7.93 13.74 15.94
C CYS A 132 -6.53 14.27 16.29
N ILE A 133 -6.05 15.35 15.64
CA ILE A 133 -4.69 15.86 15.83
C ILE A 133 -4.74 17.23 16.53
N SER A 134 -4.15 17.29 17.74
CA SER A 134 -3.94 18.58 18.42
C SER A 134 -3.01 19.48 17.61
N LYS A 135 -3.38 20.76 17.44
CA LYS A 135 -2.55 21.76 16.74
C LYS A 135 -1.18 21.97 17.38
N GLN A 136 -1.05 21.66 18.67
CA GLN A 136 0.20 21.76 19.44
C GLN A 136 1.05 20.49 19.37
N SER A 137 0.54 19.40 18.77
CA SER A 137 1.28 18.15 18.66
C SER A 137 2.50 18.28 17.75
N ALA A 138 3.48 17.41 17.97
CA ALA A 138 4.66 17.33 17.13
C ALA A 138 4.28 16.91 15.69
N LEU A 139 3.31 15.99 15.53
CA LEU A 139 2.77 15.63 14.22
C LEU A 139 2.13 16.82 13.48
N ALA A 140 1.35 17.66 14.18
CA ALA A 140 0.82 18.88 13.58
C ALA A 140 1.94 19.81 13.10
N SER A 141 3.04 19.95 13.86
CA SER A 141 4.21 20.70 13.40
C SER A 141 4.81 20.08 12.15
N LEU A 142 5.00 18.75 12.12
CA LEU A 142 5.55 18.06 10.95
C LEU A 142 4.70 18.30 9.70
N ILE A 143 3.37 18.20 9.81
CA ILE A 143 2.44 18.45 8.70
C ILE A 143 2.49 19.92 8.26
N ARG A 144 2.57 20.86 9.21
CA ARG A 144 2.73 22.30 8.93
C ARG A 144 4.05 22.62 8.24
N ASP A 145 5.12 21.90 8.54
CA ASP A 145 6.44 22.13 7.93
C ASP A 145 6.60 21.41 6.57
N ALA A 146 5.79 20.39 6.30
CA ALA A 146 5.84 19.64 5.04
C ALA A 146 5.55 20.54 3.83
N LYS A 147 6.45 20.49 2.83
CA LYS A 147 6.37 21.23 1.56
C LYS A 147 5.60 20.49 0.48
N LEU A 148 5.67 19.17 0.49
CA LEU A 148 5.05 18.27 -0.48
C LEU A 148 4.45 17.07 0.25
N ILE A 149 3.22 16.72 -0.12
CA ILE A 149 2.56 15.49 0.32
C ILE A 149 2.23 14.67 -0.92
N VAL A 150 2.68 13.42 -0.96
CA VAL A 150 2.33 12.46 -2.00
C VAL A 150 1.42 11.41 -1.39
N TRP A 151 0.31 11.08 -2.04
CA TRP A 151 -0.59 10.01 -1.65
C TRP A 151 -0.80 9.05 -2.82
N ASP A 152 -0.21 7.86 -2.74
CA ASP A 152 -0.33 6.80 -3.73
C ASP A 152 -1.53 5.87 -3.50
N GLU A 153 -2.05 5.30 -4.58
CA GLU A 153 -3.26 4.47 -4.62
C GLU A 153 -4.51 5.15 -4.05
N ALA A 154 -4.72 6.41 -4.40
CA ALA A 154 -5.84 7.22 -3.95
C ALA A 154 -7.20 6.76 -4.52
N SER A 155 -7.23 5.94 -5.58
CA SER A 155 -8.47 5.35 -6.15
C SER A 155 -9.13 4.36 -5.20
N MET A 156 -8.33 3.68 -4.37
CA MET A 156 -8.81 2.76 -3.35
C MET A 156 -9.33 3.48 -2.10
N ALA A 157 -9.06 4.78 -1.97
CA ALA A 157 -9.50 5.56 -0.83
C ALA A 157 -10.97 5.99 -0.99
N ASN A 158 -11.77 5.72 0.03
CA ASN A 158 -13.08 6.31 0.21
C ASN A 158 -12.99 7.85 0.16
N LYS A 159 -13.87 8.50 -0.60
CA LYS A 159 -13.92 9.97 -0.74
C LYS A 159 -13.98 10.70 0.60
N ARG A 160 -14.64 10.12 1.62
CA ARG A 160 -14.74 10.70 2.96
C ARG A 160 -13.35 10.86 3.59
N MET A 161 -12.41 9.95 3.32
CA MET A 161 -11.02 10.08 3.79
C MET A 161 -10.34 11.32 3.19
N LEU A 162 -10.54 11.58 1.90
CA LEU A 162 -9.95 12.75 1.25
C LEU A 162 -10.62 14.05 1.70
N GLU A 163 -11.92 14.02 1.93
CA GLU A 163 -12.67 15.15 2.47
C GLU A 163 -12.24 15.48 3.89
N PHE A 164 -12.12 14.47 4.76
CA PHE A 164 -11.56 14.60 6.10
C PHE A 164 -10.12 15.12 6.06
N PHE A 165 -9.27 14.55 5.20
CA PHE A 165 -7.88 14.99 5.03
C PHE A 165 -7.80 16.47 4.61
N ASN A 166 -8.67 16.92 3.71
CA ASN A 166 -8.78 18.33 3.35
C ASN A 166 -9.21 19.21 4.53
N LEU A 167 -10.21 18.78 5.32
CA LEU A 167 -10.64 19.51 6.52
C LEU A 167 -9.54 19.58 7.57
N LEU A 168 -8.84 18.47 7.82
CA LEU A 168 -7.70 18.39 8.72
C LEU A 168 -6.61 19.40 8.33
N LEU A 169 -6.20 19.42 7.06
CA LEU A 169 -5.16 20.35 6.62
C LEU A 169 -5.61 21.81 6.69
N LYS A 170 -6.89 22.10 6.40
CA LYS A 170 -7.44 23.46 6.60
C LYS A 170 -7.37 23.90 8.05
N ASP A 171 -7.75 23.02 8.97
CA ASP A 171 -7.72 23.30 10.40
C ASP A 171 -6.28 23.49 10.92
N LEU A 172 -5.36 22.58 10.58
CA LEU A 172 -3.96 22.64 10.99
C LEU A 172 -3.23 23.88 10.43
N MET A 173 -3.60 24.34 9.24
CA MET A 173 -2.99 25.49 8.57
C MET A 173 -3.74 26.81 8.82
N ASP A 174 -4.84 26.77 9.58
CA ASP A 174 -5.71 27.92 9.86
C ASP A 174 -6.14 28.69 8.60
N THR A 175 -6.59 27.95 7.58
CA THR A 175 -6.98 28.52 6.29
C THR A 175 -8.08 27.73 5.62
N ASN A 176 -8.90 28.40 4.80
CA ASN A 176 -9.96 27.75 4.03
C ASN A 176 -9.51 27.27 2.64
N VAL A 177 -8.25 27.48 2.27
CA VAL A 177 -7.67 27.01 0.99
C VAL A 177 -7.66 25.49 0.94
N LEU A 178 -7.89 24.92 -0.25
CA LEU A 178 -7.87 23.46 -0.46
C LEU A 178 -6.57 22.85 0.10
N PHE A 179 -6.70 21.78 0.90
CA PHE A 179 -5.60 21.11 1.60
C PHE A 179 -4.70 22.05 2.42
N GLY A 180 -5.27 23.09 3.03
CA GLY A 180 -4.50 24.03 3.85
C GLY A 180 -3.45 24.83 3.06
N GLY A 181 -3.61 24.93 1.73
CA GLY A 181 -2.63 25.60 0.85
C GLY A 181 -1.35 24.79 0.59
N LYS A 182 -1.30 23.51 0.97
CA LYS A 182 -0.18 22.62 0.69
C LYS A 182 -0.08 22.25 -0.78
N VAL A 183 1.08 21.72 -1.17
CA VAL A 183 1.22 20.98 -2.43
C VAL A 183 0.95 19.51 -2.15
N VAL A 184 -0.16 19.00 -2.69
CA VAL A 184 -0.60 17.61 -2.53
C VAL A 184 -0.67 16.96 -3.92
N VAL A 185 -0.09 15.77 -4.05
CA VAL A 185 -0.10 14.97 -5.27
C VAL A 185 -0.75 13.63 -4.97
N PHE A 186 -1.93 13.41 -5.55
CA PHE A 186 -2.62 12.12 -5.51
C PHE A 186 -2.22 11.28 -6.72
N GLY A 187 -2.06 9.99 -6.50
CA GLY A 187 -1.75 9.01 -7.53
C GLY A 187 -2.77 7.91 -7.58
N ALA A 188 -3.32 7.63 -8.74
CA ALA A 188 -4.19 6.48 -8.88
C ALA A 188 -4.34 6.00 -10.33
N ASP A 189 -4.91 4.80 -10.44
CA ASP A 189 -5.42 4.27 -11.69
C ASP A 189 -6.85 3.79 -11.44
N PHE A 190 -7.84 4.53 -11.95
CA PHE A 190 -9.26 4.13 -11.80
C PHE A 190 -9.62 2.89 -12.60
N ARG A 191 -8.68 2.33 -13.38
CA ARG A 191 -8.82 1.05 -14.05
C ARG A 191 -8.42 -0.13 -13.16
N GLN A 192 -7.94 0.17 -11.94
CA GLN A 192 -7.67 -0.79 -10.87
C GLN A 192 -8.86 -0.88 -9.89
N THR A 193 -8.60 -1.28 -8.65
CA THR A 193 -9.64 -1.52 -7.65
C THR A 193 -10.24 -0.21 -7.13
N LEU A 194 -11.56 -0.24 -6.88
CA LEU A 194 -12.32 0.83 -6.24
C LEU A 194 -12.24 0.71 -4.70
N PRO A 195 -12.71 1.73 -3.95
CA PRO A 195 -12.76 1.63 -2.50
C PRO A 195 -13.61 0.45 -2.04
N VAL A 196 -13.18 -0.25 -1.00
CA VAL A 196 -13.92 -1.40 -0.48
C VAL A 196 -15.17 -0.92 0.26
N VAL A 197 -16.35 -1.36 -0.17
CA VAL A 197 -17.62 -1.16 0.52
C VAL A 197 -18.19 -2.53 0.87
N ARG A 198 -18.16 -2.88 2.17
CA ARG A 198 -18.67 -4.17 2.65
C ARG A 198 -20.16 -4.28 2.34
N ASN A 199 -20.56 -5.39 1.70
CA ASN A 199 -21.95 -5.66 1.30
C ASN A 199 -22.57 -4.57 0.40
N GLY A 200 -21.75 -3.74 -0.25
CA GLY A 200 -22.19 -2.66 -1.12
C GLY A 200 -22.66 -3.15 -2.49
N LYS A 201 -23.56 -2.38 -3.10
CA LYS A 201 -23.92 -2.51 -4.52
C LYS A 201 -23.02 -1.62 -5.37
N LYS A 202 -23.08 -1.79 -6.69
CA LYS A 202 -22.29 -1.01 -7.67
C LYS A 202 -22.39 0.49 -7.43
N GLU A 203 -23.58 0.98 -7.10
CA GLU A 203 -23.83 2.40 -6.83
C GLU A 203 -23.08 2.88 -5.59
N ASP A 204 -22.94 2.05 -4.57
CA ASP A 204 -22.23 2.38 -3.33
C ASP A 204 -20.73 2.57 -3.60
N PHE A 205 -20.11 1.68 -4.38
CA PHE A 205 -18.70 1.83 -4.79
C PHE A 205 -18.46 3.14 -5.56
N ILE A 206 -19.36 3.49 -6.49
CA ILE A 206 -19.28 4.74 -7.25
C ILE A 206 -19.44 5.94 -6.32
N ASN A 207 -20.43 5.90 -5.43
CA ASN A 207 -20.71 6.96 -4.48
C ASN A 207 -19.57 7.20 -3.50
N GLN A 208 -18.81 6.16 -3.13
CA GLN A 208 -17.63 6.26 -2.25
C GLN A 208 -16.35 6.60 -3.01
N SER A 209 -16.33 6.55 -4.34
CA SER A 209 -15.15 6.88 -5.15
C SER A 209 -14.80 8.36 -5.07
N LEU A 210 -13.51 8.67 -5.17
CA LEU A 210 -12.98 10.02 -5.31
C LEU A 210 -13.66 10.80 -6.44
N LEU A 211 -14.03 10.13 -7.54
CA LEU A 211 -14.71 10.75 -8.68
C LEU A 211 -16.01 11.45 -8.30
N TYR A 212 -16.69 10.98 -7.23
CA TYR A 212 -17.94 11.54 -6.71
C TYR A 212 -17.74 12.58 -5.60
N SER A 213 -16.48 12.91 -5.26
CA SER A 213 -16.17 13.96 -4.30
C SER A 213 -16.20 15.34 -4.95
N SER A 214 -16.65 16.35 -4.20
CA SER A 214 -16.53 17.75 -4.60
C SER A 214 -15.06 18.21 -4.77
N ILE A 215 -14.10 17.48 -4.19
CA ILE A 215 -12.66 17.75 -4.32
C ILE A 215 -12.18 17.41 -5.73
N TRP A 216 -12.73 16.38 -6.37
CA TRP A 216 -12.26 15.90 -7.68
C TRP A 216 -12.21 17.01 -8.72
N ALA A 217 -13.26 17.83 -8.81
CA ALA A 217 -13.33 18.95 -9.75
C ALA A 217 -12.21 19.99 -9.54
N LYS A 218 -11.67 20.09 -8.32
CA LYS A 218 -10.67 21.10 -7.92
C LYS A 218 -9.23 20.63 -8.11
N LEU A 219 -9.00 19.34 -8.40
CA LEU A 219 -7.65 18.81 -8.67
C LEU A 219 -7.19 19.18 -10.08
N GLU A 220 -5.92 19.51 -10.22
CA GLU A 220 -5.23 19.63 -11.51
C GLU A 220 -4.82 18.22 -11.98
N LYS A 221 -5.36 17.76 -13.12
CA LYS A 221 -5.12 16.40 -13.61
C LYS A 221 -3.92 16.39 -14.56
N ILE A 222 -3.00 15.48 -14.34
CA ILE A 222 -1.85 15.23 -15.21
C ILE A 222 -1.87 13.75 -15.59
N GLN A 223 -1.79 13.46 -16.88
CA GLN A 223 -1.85 12.09 -17.38
C GLN A 223 -0.46 11.58 -17.76
N LEU A 224 -0.12 10.38 -17.30
CA LEU A 224 1.01 9.61 -17.81
C LEU A 224 0.49 8.59 -18.82
N SER A 225 1.22 8.36 -19.91
CA SER A 225 0.75 7.50 -20.99
C SER A 225 1.79 6.50 -21.52
N GLU A 226 3.08 6.71 -21.25
CA GLU A 226 4.13 5.81 -21.73
C GLU A 226 4.29 4.62 -20.78
N ASN A 227 4.03 3.40 -21.28
CA ASN A 227 4.26 2.17 -20.51
C ASN A 227 5.76 1.85 -20.48
N MET A 228 6.33 1.90 -19.29
CA MET A 228 7.75 1.65 -19.04
C MET A 228 8.01 0.20 -18.61
N ARG A 229 7.01 -0.46 -18.00
CA ARG A 229 7.14 -1.82 -17.46
C ARG A 229 7.19 -2.90 -18.53
N ALA A 230 6.32 -2.83 -19.53
CA ALA A 230 6.20 -3.80 -20.62
C ALA A 230 6.66 -3.19 -21.96
N LYS A 231 7.64 -2.28 -21.92
CA LYS A 231 8.12 -1.53 -23.08
C LYS A 231 8.58 -2.40 -24.26
N THR A 232 9.04 -3.62 -23.98
CA THR A 232 9.49 -4.59 -24.99
C THR A 232 8.35 -5.41 -25.60
N ASP A 233 7.13 -5.31 -25.09
CA ASP A 233 5.94 -5.98 -25.61
C ASP A 233 4.78 -5.00 -25.81
N PRO A 234 4.79 -4.22 -26.91
CA PRO A 234 3.74 -3.25 -27.21
C PRO A 234 2.36 -3.90 -27.38
N ALA A 235 2.30 -5.11 -27.94
CA ALA A 235 1.04 -5.82 -28.16
C ALA A 235 0.35 -6.16 -26.83
N PHE A 236 1.12 -6.62 -25.84
CA PHE A 236 0.62 -6.85 -24.50
C PHE A 236 0.23 -5.55 -23.78
N CYS A 237 1.01 -4.47 -23.94
CA CYS A 237 0.65 -3.16 -23.41
C CYS A 237 -0.71 -2.68 -23.93
N ASP A 238 -0.91 -2.74 -25.26
CA ASP A 238 -2.15 -2.32 -25.89
C ASP A 238 -3.33 -3.20 -25.44
N PHE A 239 -3.12 -4.51 -25.28
CA PHE A 239 -4.12 -5.42 -24.74
C PHE A 239 -4.55 -5.04 -23.32
N LEU A 240 -3.60 -4.80 -22.41
CA LEU A 240 -3.90 -4.36 -21.04
C LEU A 240 -4.63 -3.01 -21.01
N LEU A 241 -4.26 -2.07 -21.89
CA LEU A 241 -4.95 -0.79 -22.00
C LEU A 241 -6.39 -0.95 -22.50
N ARG A 242 -6.64 -1.82 -23.49
CA ARG A 242 -8.01 -2.12 -23.94
C ARG A 242 -8.85 -2.77 -22.84
N ILE A 243 -8.28 -3.67 -22.06
CA ILE A 243 -8.94 -4.25 -20.88
C ILE A 243 -9.30 -3.13 -19.88
N GLY A 244 -8.33 -2.33 -19.47
CA GLY A 244 -8.52 -1.26 -18.49
C GLY A 244 -9.58 -0.24 -18.95
N ASN A 245 -9.60 0.10 -20.24
CA ASN A 245 -10.58 1.02 -20.82
C ASN A 245 -11.96 0.37 -21.08
N GLY A 246 -12.12 -0.92 -20.80
CA GLY A 246 -13.36 -1.65 -21.03
C GLY A 246 -13.67 -1.90 -22.52
N GLN A 247 -12.67 -1.81 -23.39
CA GLN A 247 -12.77 -2.00 -24.84
C GLN A 247 -12.55 -3.46 -25.27
N GLU A 248 -11.91 -4.27 -24.44
CA GLU A 248 -11.66 -5.69 -24.71
C GLU A 248 -12.85 -6.53 -24.25
N ARG A 249 -13.92 -6.58 -25.05
CA ARG A 249 -15.13 -7.35 -24.72
C ARG A 249 -15.67 -8.09 -25.94
N ASN A 250 -15.99 -9.37 -25.76
CA ASN A 250 -16.67 -10.16 -26.77
C ASN A 250 -18.19 -9.91 -26.77
N ALA A 251 -18.92 -10.61 -27.65
CA ALA A 251 -20.38 -10.49 -27.77
C ALA A 251 -21.15 -10.82 -26.47
N THR A 252 -20.55 -11.58 -25.56
CA THR A 252 -21.11 -11.93 -24.25
C THR A 252 -20.64 -11.01 -23.12
N ASN A 253 -19.97 -9.90 -23.44
CA ASN A 253 -19.43 -8.93 -22.48
C ASN A 253 -18.34 -9.52 -21.55
N ASN A 254 -17.65 -10.58 -22.01
CA ASN A 254 -16.52 -11.22 -21.34
C ASN A 254 -15.20 -10.81 -21.99
N ILE A 255 -14.10 -10.92 -21.23
CA ILE A 255 -12.73 -10.73 -21.74
C ILE A 255 -12.20 -12.11 -22.15
N GLU A 256 -11.70 -12.23 -23.37
CA GLU A 256 -11.03 -13.44 -23.84
C GLU A 256 -9.53 -13.32 -23.57
N VAL A 257 -9.00 -14.23 -22.74
CA VAL A 257 -7.58 -14.29 -22.44
C VAL A 257 -6.87 -15.08 -23.55
N PRO A 258 -5.77 -14.57 -24.12
CA PRO A 258 -4.99 -15.31 -25.12
C PRO A 258 -4.56 -16.69 -24.61
N ASN A 259 -4.72 -17.73 -25.45
CA ASN A 259 -4.35 -19.11 -25.09
C ASN A 259 -2.90 -19.27 -24.63
N SER A 260 -1.99 -18.40 -25.08
CA SER A 260 -0.59 -18.38 -24.64
C SER A 260 -0.39 -17.99 -23.17
N LEU A 261 -1.41 -17.39 -22.53
CA LEU A 261 -1.39 -16.97 -21.13
C LEU A 261 -2.16 -17.92 -20.21
N ILE A 262 -2.77 -18.98 -20.75
CA ILE A 262 -3.66 -19.88 -20.01
C ILE A 262 -2.92 -21.17 -19.68
N VAL A 263 -2.97 -21.57 -18.41
CA VAL A 263 -2.73 -22.96 -18.00
C VAL A 263 -4.05 -23.72 -18.14
N PRO A 264 -4.16 -24.73 -19.01
CA PRO A 264 -5.43 -25.41 -19.26
C PRO A 264 -5.99 -26.08 -18.00
N PHE A 265 -7.24 -25.76 -17.67
CA PHE A 265 -7.95 -26.42 -16.59
C PHE A 265 -8.38 -27.83 -17.03
N THR A 266 -8.10 -28.81 -16.19
CA THR A 266 -8.44 -30.22 -16.43
C THR A 266 -9.16 -30.78 -15.20
N ALA A 267 -8.43 -31.01 -14.12
CA ALA A 267 -8.95 -31.23 -12.78
C ALA A 267 -8.22 -30.28 -11.82
N GLU A 268 -8.83 -29.96 -10.68
CA GLU A 268 -8.30 -28.97 -9.72
C GLU A 268 -6.84 -29.26 -9.33
N ARG A 269 -6.58 -30.44 -8.75
CA ARG A 269 -5.23 -30.83 -8.30
C ARG A 269 -4.21 -30.86 -9.45
N GLU A 270 -4.56 -31.48 -10.57
CA GLU A 270 -3.67 -31.55 -11.74
C GLU A 270 -3.36 -30.17 -12.33
N SER A 271 -4.34 -29.25 -12.30
CA SER A 271 -4.17 -27.90 -12.82
C SER A 271 -3.33 -27.03 -11.89
N LEU A 272 -3.48 -27.21 -10.57
CA LEU A 272 -2.62 -26.58 -9.56
C LEU A 272 -1.18 -27.10 -9.64
N ASP A 273 -0.98 -28.42 -9.78
CA ASP A 273 0.36 -29.00 -9.95
C ASP A 273 1.03 -28.48 -11.24
N LYS A 274 0.27 -28.34 -12.33
CA LYS A 274 0.74 -27.70 -13.58
C LYS A 274 1.08 -26.23 -13.35
N LEU A 275 0.23 -25.48 -12.65
CA LEU A 275 0.48 -24.07 -12.31
C LEU A 275 1.76 -23.92 -11.49
N PHE A 276 1.98 -24.76 -10.48
CA PHE A 276 3.19 -24.75 -9.66
C PHE A 276 4.41 -25.12 -10.46
N THR A 277 4.33 -26.10 -11.36
CA THR A 277 5.45 -26.48 -12.23
C THR A 277 5.83 -25.37 -13.20
N VAL A 278 4.84 -24.71 -13.81
CA VAL A 278 5.07 -23.56 -14.71
C VAL A 278 5.64 -22.37 -13.95
N THR A 279 5.07 -22.09 -12.77
CA THR A 279 5.47 -20.94 -11.95
C THR A 279 6.79 -21.20 -11.25
N TYR A 280 7.13 -22.41 -10.84
CA TYR A 280 8.33 -22.70 -10.05
C TYR A 280 8.98 -24.02 -10.53
N PRO A 281 9.57 -24.05 -11.73
CA PRO A 281 10.04 -25.28 -12.39
C PRO A 281 11.16 -26.02 -11.66
N TYR A 282 11.84 -25.37 -10.72
CA TYR A 282 13.03 -25.90 -10.04
C TYR A 282 12.81 -26.22 -8.55
N LEU A 283 11.57 -26.14 -8.04
CA LEU A 283 11.22 -26.39 -6.63
C LEU A 283 11.84 -27.67 -6.06
N ASN A 284 11.84 -28.75 -6.86
CA ASN A 284 12.29 -30.09 -6.45
C ASN A 284 13.68 -30.47 -6.97
N SER A 285 14.43 -29.51 -7.54
CA SER A 285 15.76 -29.79 -8.09
C SER A 285 16.85 -29.69 -7.02
N SER A 286 17.86 -30.56 -7.09
CA SER A 286 19.00 -30.60 -6.15
C SER A 286 19.92 -29.37 -6.21
N GLY A 287 19.65 -28.43 -7.12
CA GLY A 287 20.33 -27.14 -7.27
C GLY A 287 19.42 -25.94 -7.02
N TYR A 288 18.42 -26.09 -6.14
CA TYR A 288 17.53 -25.00 -5.74
C TYR A 288 18.33 -23.83 -5.14
N GLU A 289 18.56 -22.79 -5.94
CA GLU A 289 18.96 -21.48 -5.45
C GLU A 289 17.70 -20.66 -5.12
N ALA A 290 17.64 -20.13 -3.90
CA ALA A 290 16.55 -19.25 -3.45
C ALA A 290 16.33 -18.05 -4.38
N SER A 291 17.35 -17.64 -5.14
CA SER A 291 17.28 -16.57 -6.15
C SER A 291 16.24 -16.83 -7.26
N CYS A 292 15.88 -18.09 -7.51
CA CYS A 292 14.95 -18.44 -8.58
C CYS A 292 13.46 -18.24 -8.21
N THR A 293 13.13 -18.18 -6.91
CA THR A 293 11.77 -17.89 -6.42
C THR A 293 11.50 -16.39 -6.25
N ASP A 294 12.53 -15.57 -6.09
CA ASP A 294 12.41 -14.13 -5.78
C ASP A 294 11.71 -13.29 -6.87
N SER A 295 11.48 -13.86 -8.06
CA SER A 295 10.93 -13.15 -9.22
C SER A 295 9.54 -13.62 -9.64
N ARG A 296 8.89 -14.52 -8.88
CA ARG A 296 7.65 -15.17 -9.28
C ARG A 296 6.63 -15.16 -8.16
N VAL A 297 5.37 -14.92 -8.51
CA VAL A 297 4.27 -14.78 -7.55
C VAL A 297 2.99 -15.36 -8.13
N ILE A 298 2.19 -16.02 -7.29
CA ILE A 298 0.84 -16.43 -7.61
C ILE A 298 -0.11 -15.45 -6.94
N LEU A 299 -1.05 -14.90 -7.70
CA LEU A 299 -2.07 -14.00 -7.19
C LEU A 299 -3.43 -14.68 -7.27
N THR A 300 -4.19 -14.61 -6.18
CA THR A 300 -5.57 -15.11 -6.11
C THR A 300 -6.52 -13.95 -5.80
N THR A 301 -7.82 -14.18 -6.00
CA THR A 301 -8.85 -13.15 -5.78
C THR A 301 -9.31 -13.06 -4.33
N LYS A 302 -9.01 -14.08 -3.50
CA LYS A 302 -9.44 -14.17 -2.11
C LYS A 302 -8.32 -14.71 -1.24
N ASN A 303 -8.25 -14.21 -0.01
CA ASN A 303 -7.24 -14.62 0.96
C ASN A 303 -7.30 -16.12 1.24
N ASN A 304 -8.48 -16.70 1.45
CA ASN A 304 -8.61 -18.14 1.71
C ASN A 304 -7.99 -19.01 0.58
N CYS A 305 -8.18 -18.62 -0.68
CA CYS A 305 -7.55 -19.31 -1.80
C CYS A 305 -6.03 -19.08 -1.85
N ALA A 306 -5.54 -17.92 -1.40
CA ALA A 306 -4.10 -17.68 -1.26
C ALA A 306 -3.51 -18.56 -0.16
N ASP A 307 -4.20 -18.67 0.98
CA ASP A 307 -3.80 -19.49 2.13
C ASP A 307 -3.73 -20.96 1.73
N GLU A 308 -4.78 -21.50 1.09
CA GLU A 308 -4.79 -22.87 0.55
C GLU A 308 -3.62 -23.14 -0.41
N ILE A 309 -3.35 -22.22 -1.34
CA ILE A 309 -2.22 -22.36 -2.28
C ILE A 309 -0.87 -22.27 -1.56
N ASN A 310 -0.74 -21.38 -0.58
CA ASN A 310 0.47 -21.23 0.21
C ASN A 310 0.75 -22.50 1.00
N ASP A 311 -0.26 -23.09 1.64
CA ASP A 311 -0.12 -24.34 2.38
C ASP A 311 0.32 -25.49 1.46
N MET A 312 -0.32 -25.62 0.29
CA MET A 312 0.07 -26.63 -0.71
C MET A 312 1.51 -26.46 -1.21
N LEU A 313 2.00 -25.23 -1.32
CA LEU A 313 3.38 -24.94 -1.72
C LEU A 313 4.36 -25.19 -0.57
N ILE A 314 4.01 -24.80 0.67
CA ILE A 314 4.81 -25.05 1.87
C ILE A 314 5.08 -26.56 2.00
N ASP A 315 4.09 -27.42 1.78
CA ASP A 315 4.27 -28.87 1.81
C ASP A 315 5.25 -29.40 0.76
N GLN A 316 5.48 -28.67 -0.33
CA GLN A 316 6.38 -29.07 -1.42
C GLN A 316 7.79 -28.52 -1.28
N PHE A 317 8.00 -27.44 -0.50
CA PHE A 317 9.33 -26.85 -0.33
C PHE A 317 10.27 -27.79 0.45
N PRO A 318 11.54 -27.93 0.02
CA PRO A 318 12.52 -28.72 0.75
C PRO A 318 12.87 -28.04 2.07
N GLY A 319 12.60 -28.69 3.19
CA GLY A 319 12.95 -28.16 4.51
C GLY A 319 12.09 -28.72 5.63
N LYS A 320 12.43 -28.35 6.87
CA LYS A 320 11.58 -28.63 8.02
C LYS A 320 10.69 -27.41 8.27
N ALA A 321 9.38 -27.61 8.17
CA ALA A 321 8.40 -26.60 8.52
C ALA A 321 8.53 -26.18 10.00
N ARG A 322 8.40 -24.88 10.24
CA ARG A 322 8.30 -24.28 11.57
C ARG A 322 6.93 -23.63 11.69
N ILE A 323 6.23 -23.98 12.75
CA ILE A 323 4.90 -23.44 13.03
C ILE A 323 5.07 -22.35 14.10
N PHE A 324 4.59 -21.16 13.78
CA PHE A 324 4.48 -20.04 14.71
C PHE A 324 3.03 -19.92 15.17
N VAL A 325 2.86 -19.76 16.47
CA VAL A 325 1.59 -19.76 17.19
C VAL A 325 1.37 -18.34 17.69
N GLY A 326 0.37 -17.64 17.14
CA GLY A 326 -0.10 -16.36 17.65
C GLY A 326 -1.15 -16.59 18.73
N ILE A 327 -1.00 -15.91 19.86
CA ILE A 327 -1.91 -16.02 21.01
C ILE A 327 -2.67 -14.70 21.14
N ASP A 328 -4.02 -14.79 21.17
CA ASP A 328 -4.90 -13.65 21.35
C ASP A 328 -5.32 -13.50 22.83
N GLU A 329 -4.98 -12.38 23.45
CA GLU A 329 -5.27 -12.09 24.87
C GLU A 329 -5.99 -10.74 25.03
N THR A 330 -7.01 -10.71 25.90
CA THR A 330 -7.61 -9.46 26.34
C THR A 330 -6.64 -8.68 27.24
N ILE A 331 -6.73 -7.34 27.22
CA ILE A 331 -5.91 -6.46 28.08
C ILE A 331 -6.10 -6.79 29.57
N GLU A 332 -7.31 -7.23 29.93
CA GLU A 332 -7.65 -7.72 31.27
C GLU A 332 -8.04 -9.19 31.17
N SER A 333 -7.33 -10.06 31.89
CA SER A 333 -7.53 -11.52 31.87
C SER A 333 -8.96 -11.95 32.22
N ASP A 334 -9.62 -11.18 33.08
CA ASP A 334 -10.94 -11.50 33.62
C ASP A 334 -12.06 -11.35 32.56
N ASN A 335 -11.74 -10.68 31.45
CA ASN A 335 -12.67 -10.43 30.34
C ASN A 335 -12.53 -11.45 29.20
N GLN A 336 -11.56 -12.38 29.26
CA GLN A 336 -11.27 -13.31 28.17
C GLN A 336 -12.49 -14.16 27.79
N SER A 337 -13.21 -14.70 28.78
CA SER A 337 -14.41 -15.52 28.56
C SER A 337 -15.63 -14.73 28.06
N GLN A 338 -15.64 -13.40 28.25
CA GLN A 338 -16.77 -12.55 27.85
C GLN A 338 -16.65 -12.06 26.40
N PHE A 339 -15.42 -11.95 25.88
CA PHE A 339 -15.15 -11.48 24.52
C PHE A 339 -14.72 -12.60 23.58
N GLU A 340 -14.85 -13.86 23.98
CA GLU A 340 -14.47 -15.04 23.20
C GLU A 340 -15.08 -15.04 21.80
N ASP A 341 -16.41 -14.88 21.69
CA ASP A 341 -17.11 -14.80 20.40
C ASP A 341 -16.66 -13.61 19.52
N LEU A 342 -16.29 -12.49 20.16
CA LEU A 342 -15.78 -11.30 19.47
C LEU A 342 -14.37 -11.56 18.93
N LEU A 343 -13.49 -12.19 19.72
CA LEU A 343 -12.15 -12.59 19.30
C LEU A 343 -12.21 -13.58 18.13
N HIS A 344 -13.11 -14.57 18.18
CA HIS A 344 -13.38 -15.48 17.06
C HIS A 344 -13.83 -14.77 15.78
N THR A 345 -14.62 -13.70 15.91
CA THR A 345 -15.08 -12.91 14.76
C THR A 345 -13.94 -12.05 14.18
N LEU A 346 -12.97 -11.64 15.00
CA LEU A 346 -11.82 -10.84 14.58
C LEU A 346 -10.74 -11.67 13.88
N ASN A 347 -10.61 -12.95 14.24
CA ASN A 347 -9.66 -13.89 13.64
C ASN A 347 -10.22 -15.33 13.67
N PRO A 348 -11.06 -15.73 12.70
CA PRO A 348 -11.68 -17.04 12.71
C PRO A 348 -10.63 -18.15 12.58
N ALA A 349 -10.62 -19.09 13.53
CA ALA A 349 -9.74 -20.25 13.49
C ALA A 349 -10.06 -21.13 12.26
N VAL A 350 -9.02 -21.70 11.65
CA VAL A 350 -9.15 -22.56 10.47
C VAL A 350 -9.60 -23.99 10.83
N ASP A 351 -9.59 -24.36 12.12
CA ASP A 351 -10.06 -25.67 12.57
C ASP A 351 -10.80 -25.60 13.92
N ASP A 352 -11.99 -26.21 13.96
CA ASP A 352 -12.96 -26.18 15.07
C ASP A 352 -12.56 -27.13 16.23
N SER A 353 -11.30 -27.57 16.30
CA SER A 353 -10.90 -28.75 17.10
C SER A 353 -9.76 -28.53 18.10
N SER A 354 -9.15 -27.34 18.19
CA SER A 354 -8.19 -27.02 19.25
C SER A 354 -8.71 -25.89 20.13
N ALA A 355 -8.95 -26.20 21.41
CA ALA A 355 -9.42 -25.29 22.45
C ALA A 355 -8.40 -24.22 22.90
N ASP A 356 -7.44 -23.87 22.05
CA ASP A 356 -6.41 -22.88 22.34
C ASP A 356 -6.46 -21.76 21.31
N TYR A 357 -6.65 -20.53 21.81
CA TYR A 357 -6.76 -19.23 21.14
C TYR A 357 -5.60 -18.93 20.19
N THR A 358 -5.56 -19.63 19.05
CA THR A 358 -4.33 -19.75 18.27
C THR A 358 -4.55 -19.49 16.78
N SER A 359 -3.84 -18.50 16.27
CA SER A 359 -3.56 -18.39 14.83
C SER A 359 -2.22 -19.05 14.52
N PHE A 360 -2.13 -19.77 13.41
CA PHE A 360 -0.91 -20.48 13.03
C PHE A 360 -0.34 -19.91 11.73
N VAL A 361 0.98 -19.77 11.68
CA VAL A 361 1.71 -19.50 10.43
C VAL A 361 2.80 -20.56 10.30
N SER A 362 2.72 -21.37 9.24
CA SER A 362 3.77 -22.33 8.89
C SER A 362 4.77 -21.67 7.95
N LEU A 363 6.07 -21.81 8.24
CA LEU A 363 7.15 -21.29 7.41
C LEU A 363 8.23 -22.36 7.19
N ASN A 364 8.74 -22.45 5.96
CA ASN A 364 9.92 -23.26 5.61
C ASN A 364 11.22 -22.44 5.61
N VAL A 365 12.36 -23.07 5.33
CA VAL A 365 13.66 -22.38 5.24
C VAL A 365 13.67 -21.47 4.01
N ASN A 366 14.01 -20.19 4.19
CA ASN A 366 13.97 -19.12 3.17
C ASN A 366 12.58 -18.85 2.54
N PRO A 367 11.55 -18.54 3.34
CA PRO A 367 10.24 -18.23 2.80
C PRO A 367 10.21 -16.79 2.27
N THR A 368 9.56 -16.57 1.14
CA THR A 368 9.18 -15.21 0.71
C THR A 368 7.96 -14.79 1.54
N VAL A 369 8.09 -13.75 2.35
CA VAL A 369 7.01 -13.26 3.24
C VAL A 369 6.70 -11.78 2.96
N ILE A 370 5.44 -11.40 3.15
CA ILE A 370 5.00 -10.00 3.11
C ILE A 370 4.74 -9.56 4.55
N GLU A 371 5.35 -8.46 4.97
CA GLU A 371 5.08 -7.88 6.29
C GLU A 371 3.69 -7.23 6.32
N ASN A 372 2.81 -7.74 7.18
CA ASN A 372 1.44 -7.26 7.32
C ASN A 372 1.29 -6.09 8.32
N ARG A 373 2.40 -5.61 8.94
CA ARG A 373 2.42 -4.45 9.82
C ARG A 373 3.48 -3.46 9.38
N ASN A 374 3.14 -2.17 9.41
CA ASN A 374 4.12 -1.10 9.26
C ASN A 374 4.90 -0.97 10.57
N TRP A 375 6.17 -1.34 10.54
CA TRP A 375 7.07 -1.38 11.69
C TRP A 375 7.52 0.04 12.07
#